data_AF-A0A1R1XZJ1-F1
#
_entry.id   AF-A0A1R1XZJ1-F1
#
_cell.length_a   1.000
_cell.length_b   1.000
_cell.length_c   1.000
_cell.angle_alpha   90.00
_cell.angle_beta   90.00
_cell.angle_gamma   90.00
#
_symmetry.space_group_name_H-M   'P 1'
#
loop_
_entity.id
_entity.type
_entity.pdbx_description
1 polymer ?
#
loop_
_entity_poly.entity_id
_entity_poly.type
_entity_poly.pdbx_seq_one_letter_code
_entity_poly.pdbx_strand_id
1 'polypeptide(L)'
;MDSSASTKLTLKLGTGFQQAKVSNSVGSRYNKTTVGRMIDHIFYVGLNSRPNWCTANRFLDLSDHMPITAQWNIDSLEVPKKSARLSVKKILLAGSKFTSNNRFAALADANIALDELCDGLIDSVWDQSARLGATAAPGEVFKTVLSKNALKKIKIRCKNFKKLTRKKEPIRKYANAKSAAIDAIKADRKAHHAKKLKLIADQLLNNSSKEYWRYIKSCTGNTFHSVSNGPVYDLEKNLITENQNKLEIWNQHFSDLAKDTTGNSRDPSKWQALLSDDSDYYPECDQSISWADITTALNDTPNNKAPGADGVP
;
A
#
# COMPACT_ATOMS: atom_id res chain seq x y z
N MET A 1 -2.91 0.05 25.10
CA MET A 1 -3.63 0.82 26.13
C MET A 1 -4.48 -0.16 26.94
N ASP A 2 -4.49 -0.12 28.27
CA ASP A 2 -5.34 -1.07 29.02
C ASP A 2 -6.84 -0.75 28.85
N SER A 3 -7.72 -1.63 29.34
CA SER A 3 -9.17 -1.48 29.14
C SER A 3 -9.75 -0.21 29.78
N SER A 4 -9.24 0.19 30.95
CA SER A 4 -9.71 1.39 31.67
C SER A 4 -9.32 2.66 30.91
N ALA A 5 -8.04 2.75 30.53
CA ALA A 5 -7.54 3.85 29.71
C ALA A 5 -8.25 3.91 28.34
N SER A 6 -8.53 2.76 27.71
CA SER A 6 -9.21 2.70 26.43
C SER A 6 -10.67 3.17 26.51
N THR A 7 -11.35 2.85 27.60
CA THR A 7 -12.72 3.33 27.85
C THR A 7 -12.72 4.85 28.07
N LYS A 8 -11.78 5.36 28.87
CA LYS A 8 -11.63 6.81 29.09
C LYS A 8 -11.31 7.57 27.81
N LEU A 9 -10.44 7.04 26.95
CA LEU A 9 -10.14 7.63 25.66
C LEU A 9 -11.39 7.72 24.79
N THR A 10 -12.17 6.64 24.75
CA THR A 10 -13.41 6.58 23.96
C THR A 10 -14.44 7.60 24.44
N LEU A 11 -14.61 7.74 25.76
CA LEU A 11 -15.49 8.76 26.35
C LEU A 11 -15.04 10.19 25.99
N LYS A 12 -13.74 10.46 25.96
CA LYS A 12 -13.19 11.75 25.55
C LYS A 12 -13.41 12.06 24.07
N LEU A 13 -13.42 11.05 23.21
CA LEU A 13 -13.61 11.23 21.76
C LEU A 13 -15.05 11.61 21.40
N GLY A 14 -16.05 11.37 22.26
CA GLY A 14 -17.43 11.82 22.06
C GLY A 14 -18.19 11.15 20.91
N THR A 15 -17.60 10.16 20.25
CA THR A 15 -18.04 9.59 18.96
C THR A 15 -18.96 8.37 19.08
N GLY A 16 -19.47 8.05 20.28
CA GLY A 16 -20.42 6.95 20.48
C GLY A 16 -19.87 5.54 20.19
N PHE A 17 -18.55 5.36 20.09
CA PHE A 17 -17.96 4.02 19.90
C PHE A 17 -18.30 3.09 21.07
N GLN A 18 -18.63 1.85 20.72
CA GLN A 18 -18.80 0.75 21.65
C GLN A 18 -17.61 -0.20 21.57
N GLN A 19 -17.18 -0.73 22.71
CA GLN A 19 -16.11 -1.72 22.78
C GLN A 19 -16.67 -3.14 22.68
N ALA A 20 -16.08 -3.96 21.80
CA ALA A 20 -16.36 -5.39 21.77
C ALA A 20 -15.71 -6.07 22.98
N LYS A 21 -16.53 -6.69 23.83
CA LYS A 21 -16.06 -7.34 25.06
C LYS A 21 -15.44 -8.71 24.75
N VAL A 22 -14.14 -8.84 24.96
CA VAL A 22 -13.45 -10.13 24.86
C VAL A 22 -13.91 -11.04 25.99
N SER A 23 -14.51 -12.17 25.64
CA SER A 23 -15.20 -13.06 26.58
C SER A 23 -14.29 -14.13 27.19
N ASN A 24 -13.32 -14.63 26.42
CA ASN A 24 -12.58 -15.82 26.79
C ASN A 24 -11.25 -15.53 27.51
N SER A 25 -10.75 -14.29 27.54
CA SER A 25 -9.40 -13.96 28.03
C SER A 25 -9.35 -12.67 28.85
N VAL A 26 -8.52 -12.66 29.89
CA VAL A 26 -8.23 -11.47 30.72
C VAL A 26 -7.22 -10.51 30.07
N GLY A 27 -6.57 -10.96 28.99
CA GLY A 27 -5.65 -10.13 28.24
C GLY A 27 -5.34 -10.63 26.84
N SER A 28 -4.59 -9.82 26.13
CA SER A 28 -4.21 -10.05 24.73
C SER A 28 -2.71 -10.19 24.56
N ARG A 29 -1.91 -10.20 25.63
CA ARG A 29 -0.45 -10.34 25.54
C ARG A 29 0.05 -11.50 26.37
N TYR A 30 1.02 -12.24 25.85
CA TYR A 30 1.82 -13.19 26.61
C TYR A 30 3.00 -12.47 27.26
N ASN A 31 3.11 -12.57 28.58
CA ASN A 31 4.32 -12.20 29.31
C ASN A 31 4.95 -13.48 29.87
N LYS A 32 6.02 -13.93 29.21
CA LYS A 32 6.68 -15.23 29.44
C LYS A 32 5.70 -16.39 29.27
N THR A 33 5.00 -16.78 30.34
CA THR A 33 4.06 -17.90 30.40
C THR A 33 2.67 -17.49 30.89
N THR A 34 2.51 -16.23 31.30
CA THR A 34 1.26 -15.71 31.87
C THR A 34 0.57 -14.78 30.88
N VAL A 35 -0.76 -14.79 30.90
CA VAL A 35 -1.56 -13.84 30.14
C VAL A 35 -1.51 -12.50 30.88
N GLY A 36 -0.97 -11.48 30.21
CA GLY A 36 -0.89 -10.12 30.71
C GLY A 36 -2.22 -9.38 30.61
N ARG A 37 -2.15 -8.05 30.53
CA ARG A 37 -3.34 -7.17 30.44
C ARG A 37 -3.94 -7.18 29.03
N MET A 38 -5.21 -6.81 28.93
CA MET A 38 -5.88 -6.55 27.65
C MET A 38 -5.42 -5.21 27.11
N ILE A 39 -4.66 -5.23 26.00
CA ILE A 39 -4.11 -4.03 25.38
C ILE A 39 -4.51 -3.83 23.92
N ASP A 40 -5.06 -4.88 23.32
CA ASP A 40 -5.66 -4.88 21.99
C ASP A 40 -7.18 -4.85 22.17
N HIS A 41 -7.86 -3.95 21.45
CA HIS A 41 -9.31 -3.74 21.57
C HIS A 41 -9.95 -3.60 20.19
N ILE A 42 -11.20 -4.04 20.06
CA ILE A 42 -12.02 -3.78 18.87
C ILE A 42 -13.13 -2.81 19.29
N PHE A 43 -13.17 -1.64 18.65
CA PHE A 43 -14.24 -0.65 18.80
C PHE A 43 -15.11 -0.64 17.53
N TYR A 44 -16.40 -0.39 17.69
CA TYR A 44 -17.36 -0.32 16.60
C TYR A 44 -18.39 0.78 16.86
N VAL A 45 -18.97 1.32 15.80
CA VAL A 45 -20.04 2.33 15.81
C VAL A 45 -20.91 2.12 14.56
N GLY A 46 -22.17 2.54 14.61
CA GLY A 46 -23.07 2.48 13.45
C GLY A 46 -23.58 1.07 13.11
N LEU A 47 -23.35 0.09 13.99
CA LEU A 47 -23.95 -1.25 13.87
C LEU A 47 -25.13 -1.35 14.83
N ASN A 48 -26.25 -1.89 14.33
CA ASN A 48 -27.49 -2.05 15.10
C ASN A 48 -27.38 -3.12 16.21
N SER A 49 -26.30 -3.89 16.23
CA SER A 49 -26.10 -4.98 17.18
C SER A 49 -24.67 -5.05 17.70
N ARG A 50 -24.54 -5.57 18.92
CA ARG A 50 -23.25 -5.97 19.48
C ARG A 50 -22.72 -7.20 18.74
N PRO A 51 -21.40 -7.42 18.69
CA PRO A 51 -20.85 -8.65 18.15
C PRO A 51 -21.40 -9.87 18.88
N ASN A 52 -21.72 -10.93 18.14
CA ASN A 52 -22.21 -12.20 18.69
C ASN A 52 -21.20 -12.79 19.67
N TRP A 53 -19.92 -12.68 19.33
CA TRP A 53 -18.81 -13.01 20.21
C TRP A 53 -17.59 -12.18 19.86
N CYS A 54 -16.75 -11.99 20.87
CA CYS A 54 -15.40 -11.47 20.71
C CYS A 54 -14.46 -12.31 21.59
N THR A 55 -13.38 -12.82 20.98
CA THR A 55 -12.44 -13.73 21.65
C THR A 55 -10.99 -13.40 21.29
N ALA A 56 -10.08 -13.70 22.21
CA ALA A 56 -8.65 -13.71 21.96
C ALA A 56 -8.19 -15.12 21.58
N ASN A 57 -7.41 -15.24 20.50
CA ASN A 57 -6.85 -16.51 20.05
C ASN A 57 -5.56 -16.84 20.82
N ARG A 58 -5.73 -17.38 22.03
CA ARG A 58 -4.62 -17.79 22.91
C ARG A 58 -3.73 -18.89 22.36
N PHE A 59 -4.16 -19.63 21.34
CA PHE A 59 -3.40 -20.78 20.83
C PHE A 59 -2.56 -20.44 19.60
N LEU A 60 -2.56 -19.19 19.19
CA LEU A 60 -1.79 -18.72 18.05
C LEU A 60 -0.48 -18.11 18.52
N ASP A 61 0.64 -18.73 18.15
CA ASP A 61 2.00 -18.29 18.52
C ASP A 61 2.70 -17.64 17.33
N LEU A 62 2.27 -16.42 17.00
CA LEU A 62 2.86 -15.58 15.95
C LEU A 62 3.59 -14.36 16.51
N SER A 63 3.13 -13.84 17.65
CA SER A 63 3.61 -12.64 18.32
C SER A 63 3.50 -12.84 19.84
N ASP A 64 4.08 -11.93 20.63
CA ASP A 64 3.74 -11.80 22.04
C ASP A 64 2.31 -11.24 22.23
N HIS A 65 1.69 -10.69 21.19
CA HIS A 65 0.28 -10.36 21.15
C HIS A 65 -0.58 -11.52 20.59
N MET A 66 -1.76 -11.68 21.18
CA MET A 66 -2.82 -12.59 20.77
C MET A 66 -3.78 -11.83 19.84
N PRO A 67 -4.09 -12.37 18.66
CA PRO A 67 -5.13 -11.78 17.83
C PRO A 67 -6.46 -11.81 18.56
N ILE A 68 -7.16 -10.69 18.53
CA ILE A 68 -8.56 -10.59 18.94
C ILE A 68 -9.44 -10.65 17.70
N THR A 69 -10.57 -11.33 17.80
CA THR A 69 -11.52 -11.49 16.71
C THR A 69 -12.91 -11.25 17.25
N ALA A 70 -13.69 -10.45 16.53
CA ALA A 70 -15.10 -10.23 16.79
C ALA A 70 -15.90 -10.66 15.56
N GLN A 71 -17.07 -11.23 15.78
CA GLN A 71 -17.99 -11.64 14.72
C GLN A 71 -19.35 -10.97 14.90
N TRP A 72 -19.88 -10.44 13.81
CA TRP A 72 -21.26 -9.95 13.70
C TRP A 72 -22.03 -10.86 12.74
N ASN A 73 -23.31 -11.06 13.01
CA ASN A 73 -24.26 -11.50 11.99
C ASN A 73 -24.78 -10.21 11.35
N ILE A 74 -24.46 -10.03 10.07
CA ILE A 74 -24.98 -8.91 9.28
C ILE A 74 -25.93 -9.54 8.28
N ASP A 75 -27.22 -9.23 8.41
CA ASP A 75 -28.30 -9.89 7.66
C ASP A 75 -28.17 -9.67 6.14
N SER A 76 -27.61 -8.53 5.74
CA SER A 76 -27.29 -8.24 4.35
C SER A 76 -26.06 -7.35 4.27
N LEU A 77 -24.94 -7.92 3.83
CA LEU A 77 -23.85 -7.14 3.25
C LEU A 77 -24.07 -7.19 1.74
N GLU A 78 -24.28 -6.04 1.10
CA GLU A 78 -24.22 -5.99 -0.37
C GLU A 78 -22.78 -6.29 -0.79
N VAL A 79 -22.50 -7.56 -1.06
CA VAL A 79 -21.21 -7.95 -1.63
C VAL A 79 -21.22 -7.43 -3.06
N PRO A 80 -20.29 -6.55 -3.44
CA PRO A 80 -20.20 -6.10 -4.83
C PRO A 80 -20.12 -7.32 -5.73
N LYS A 81 -20.95 -7.35 -6.77
CA LYS A 81 -20.97 -8.47 -7.73
C LYS A 81 -19.55 -8.65 -8.26
N LYS A 82 -18.90 -9.76 -7.89
CA LYS A 82 -17.56 -10.09 -8.40
C LYS A 82 -17.65 -10.11 -9.92
N SER A 83 -16.92 -9.23 -10.60
CA SER A 83 -16.91 -9.21 -12.06
C SER A 83 -16.40 -10.55 -12.57
N ALA A 84 -17.14 -11.13 -13.53
CA ALA A 84 -16.68 -12.34 -14.20
C ALA A 84 -15.32 -12.09 -14.83
N ARG A 85 -14.45 -13.10 -14.87
CA ARG A 85 -13.16 -13.02 -15.58
C ARG A 85 -13.14 -14.00 -16.73
N LEU A 86 -12.56 -13.60 -17.85
CA LEU A 86 -12.26 -14.49 -18.95
C LEU A 86 -11.13 -15.44 -18.56
N SER A 87 -11.32 -16.74 -18.82
CA SER A 87 -10.31 -17.76 -18.60
C SER A 87 -9.51 -17.98 -19.87
N VAL A 88 -8.33 -17.36 -19.94
CA VAL A 88 -7.39 -17.48 -21.07
C VAL A 88 -7.17 -18.94 -21.48
N LYS A 89 -6.95 -19.85 -20.50
CA LYS A 89 -6.75 -21.28 -20.78
C LYS A 89 -7.95 -21.93 -21.48
N LYS A 90 -9.17 -21.54 -21.13
CA LYS A 90 -10.39 -22.10 -21.72
C LYS A 90 -10.67 -21.50 -23.10
N ILE A 91 -10.37 -20.21 -23.28
CA ILE A 91 -10.45 -19.54 -24.58
C ILE A 91 -9.48 -20.21 -25.56
N LEU A 92 -8.23 -20.45 -25.16
CA LEU A 92 -7.24 -21.14 -26.00
C LEU A 92 -7.70 -22.55 -26.42
N LEU A 93 -8.33 -23.30 -25.51
CA LEU A 93 -8.89 -24.62 -25.82
C LEU A 93 -10.10 -24.56 -26.76
N ALA A 94 -10.83 -23.44 -26.76
CA ALA A 94 -12.01 -23.23 -27.59
C ALA A 94 -11.74 -22.27 -28.76
N GLY A 95 -10.47 -21.97 -29.08
CA GLY A 95 -10.10 -20.87 -29.98
C GLY A 95 -10.75 -20.96 -31.35
N SER A 96 -10.83 -22.17 -31.92
CA SER A 96 -11.51 -22.41 -33.20
C SER A 96 -12.99 -22.04 -33.17
N LYS A 97 -13.68 -22.17 -32.03
CA LYS A 97 -15.11 -21.80 -31.89
C LYS A 97 -15.32 -20.29 -31.78
N PHE A 98 -14.29 -19.53 -31.39
CA PHE A 98 -14.32 -18.07 -31.41
C PHE A 98 -14.04 -17.51 -32.81
N THR A 99 -13.11 -18.13 -33.55
CA THR A 99 -12.67 -17.63 -34.86
C THR A 99 -13.52 -18.12 -36.04
N SER A 100 -14.20 -19.26 -35.91
CA SER A 100 -15.05 -19.83 -36.99
C SER A 100 -16.51 -19.39 -36.94
N ASN A 101 -16.91 -18.62 -35.93
CA ASN A 101 -18.29 -18.20 -35.78
C ASN A 101 -18.52 -16.89 -36.55
N ASN A 102 -19.29 -16.96 -37.64
CA ASN A 102 -19.60 -15.83 -38.53
C ASN A 102 -20.56 -14.79 -37.91
N ARG A 103 -20.58 -14.63 -36.59
CA ARG A 103 -21.47 -13.70 -35.88
C ARG A 103 -21.02 -12.24 -35.97
N PHE A 104 -19.76 -12.00 -36.32
CA PHE A 104 -19.25 -10.66 -36.59
C PHE A 104 -19.64 -10.15 -37.99
N ALA A 105 -20.23 -11.00 -38.85
CA ALA A 105 -20.80 -10.55 -40.12
C ALA A 105 -21.91 -9.50 -39.92
N ALA A 106 -22.68 -9.59 -38.82
CA ALA A 106 -23.68 -8.58 -38.47
C ALA A 106 -23.08 -7.19 -38.15
N LEU A 107 -21.78 -7.11 -37.84
CA LEU A 107 -21.06 -5.84 -37.66
C LEU A 107 -20.57 -5.25 -38.98
N ALA A 108 -20.49 -6.05 -40.05
CA ALA A 108 -20.02 -5.59 -41.36
C ALA A 108 -21.06 -4.71 -42.09
N ASP A 109 -22.35 -4.93 -41.81
CA ASP A 109 -23.47 -4.21 -42.44
C ASP A 109 -24.04 -3.09 -41.56
N ALA A 110 -23.44 -2.85 -40.38
CA ALA A 110 -23.96 -1.94 -39.37
C ALA A 110 -23.38 -0.53 -39.55
N ASN A 111 -24.21 0.45 -39.94
CA ASN A 111 -23.82 1.87 -39.99
C ASN A 111 -23.93 2.49 -38.58
N ILE A 112 -23.07 2.02 -37.67
CA ILE A 112 -23.09 2.33 -36.23
C ILE A 112 -21.84 3.16 -35.88
N ALA A 113 -21.97 4.10 -34.95
CA ALA A 113 -20.85 4.87 -34.43
C ALA A 113 -19.78 3.94 -33.81
N LEU A 114 -18.50 4.30 -33.95
CA LEU A 114 -17.38 3.44 -33.54
C LEU A 114 -17.47 2.98 -32.07
N ASP A 115 -17.90 3.87 -31.17
CA ASP A 115 -18.02 3.56 -29.74
C ASP A 115 -19.13 2.52 -29.46
N GLU A 116 -20.29 2.66 -30.11
CA GLU A 116 -21.39 1.68 -30.01
C GLU A 116 -20.99 0.31 -30.61
N LEU A 117 -20.17 0.32 -31.66
CA LEU A 117 -19.61 -0.90 -32.24
C LEU A 117 -18.58 -1.56 -31.31
N CYS A 118 -17.75 -0.76 -30.64
CA CYS A 118 -16.79 -1.25 -29.63
C CYS A 118 -17.50 -1.85 -28.41
N ASP A 119 -18.55 -1.21 -27.90
CA ASP A 119 -19.34 -1.71 -26.77
C ASP A 119 -20.07 -3.01 -27.15
N GLY A 120 -20.73 -3.04 -28.32
CA GLY A 120 -21.38 -4.25 -28.84
C GLY A 120 -20.42 -5.42 -29.07
N LEU A 121 -19.17 -5.14 -29.45
CA LEU A 121 -18.12 -6.14 -29.56
C LEU A 121 -17.71 -6.70 -28.20
N ILE A 122 -17.53 -5.84 -27.19
CA ILE A 122 -17.19 -6.26 -25.83
C ILE A 122 -18.28 -7.19 -25.28
N ASP A 123 -19.55 -6.82 -25.40
CA ASP A 123 -20.67 -7.63 -24.95
C ASP A 123 -20.75 -8.97 -25.68
N SER A 124 -20.57 -8.96 -27.00
CA SER A 124 -20.57 -10.18 -27.81
C SER A 124 -19.47 -11.16 -27.39
N VAL A 125 -18.27 -10.65 -27.08
CA VAL A 125 -17.14 -11.47 -26.59
C VAL A 125 -17.44 -12.06 -25.21
N TRP A 126 -18.05 -11.30 -24.31
CA TRP A 126 -18.46 -11.79 -23.00
C TRP A 126 -19.54 -12.87 -23.09
N ASP A 127 -20.54 -12.66 -23.94
CA ASP A 127 -21.62 -13.62 -24.19
C ASP A 127 -21.11 -14.93 -24.76
N GLN A 128 -20.23 -14.88 -25.77
CA GLN A 128 -19.62 -16.10 -26.31
C GLN A 128 -18.76 -16.81 -25.27
N SER A 129 -18.01 -16.03 -24.50
CA SER A 129 -17.18 -16.59 -23.43
C SER A 129 -18.04 -17.25 -22.34
N ALA A 130 -19.19 -16.70 -22.00
CA ALA A 130 -20.14 -17.30 -21.07
C ALA A 130 -20.74 -18.60 -21.65
N ARG A 131 -21.22 -18.57 -22.90
CA ARG A 131 -21.79 -19.75 -23.60
C ARG A 131 -20.81 -20.90 -23.73
N LEU A 132 -19.55 -20.60 -24.01
CA LEU A 132 -18.49 -21.61 -24.14
C LEU A 132 -17.92 -22.07 -22.79
N GLY A 133 -18.49 -21.60 -21.67
CA GLY A 133 -18.01 -21.90 -20.33
C GLY A 133 -16.60 -21.36 -20.06
N ALA A 134 -16.13 -20.42 -20.88
CA ALA A 134 -14.80 -19.80 -20.83
C ALA A 134 -14.72 -18.63 -19.84
N THR A 135 -15.77 -18.39 -19.07
CA THR A 135 -15.75 -17.55 -17.87
C THR A 135 -15.21 -18.33 -16.67
N ALA A 136 -14.62 -17.59 -15.73
CA ALA A 136 -14.14 -18.10 -14.46
C ALA A 136 -14.56 -17.20 -13.29
N ALA A 137 -14.85 -17.86 -12.18
CA ALA A 137 -14.71 -17.33 -10.83
C ALA A 137 -13.42 -16.48 -10.69
N PRO A 138 -13.40 -15.16 -10.38
CA PRO A 138 -12.16 -14.61 -9.83
C PRO A 138 -11.83 -15.39 -8.55
N GLY A 139 -10.85 -16.30 -8.66
CA GLY A 139 -10.30 -16.99 -7.52
C GLY A 139 -9.68 -15.98 -6.57
N GLU A 140 -9.97 -16.10 -5.27
CA GLU A 140 -9.32 -15.28 -4.26
C GLU A 140 -7.85 -15.71 -4.14
N VAL A 141 -6.99 -15.03 -4.89
CA VAL A 141 -5.55 -15.18 -4.73
C VAL A 141 -5.13 -14.27 -3.58
N PHE A 142 -5.14 -14.82 -2.37
CA PHE A 142 -4.52 -14.16 -1.24
C PHE A 142 -3.02 -14.05 -1.50
N LYS A 143 -2.53 -12.82 -1.72
CA LYS A 143 -1.09 -12.56 -1.81
C LYS A 143 -0.48 -12.82 -0.45
N THR A 144 0.24 -13.93 -0.31
CA THR A 144 0.96 -14.24 0.93
C THR A 144 2.35 -13.65 0.88
N VAL A 145 2.72 -12.89 1.91
CA VAL A 145 4.08 -12.33 2.08
C VAL A 145 5.12 -13.43 2.29
N LEU A 146 4.70 -14.55 2.90
CA LEU A 146 5.55 -15.70 3.21
C LEU A 146 5.36 -16.83 2.21
N SER A 147 6.41 -17.61 2.00
CA SER A 147 6.38 -18.81 1.16
C SER A 147 5.49 -19.90 1.76
N LYS A 148 5.01 -20.80 0.90
CA LYS A 148 4.25 -21.99 1.33
C LYS A 148 5.02 -22.83 2.35
N ASN A 149 6.35 -22.89 2.25
CA ASN A 149 7.21 -23.60 3.19
C ASN A 149 7.22 -22.94 4.57
N ALA A 150 7.43 -21.63 4.65
CA ALA A 150 7.37 -20.89 5.91
C ALA A 150 5.99 -21.01 6.56
N LEU A 151 4.91 -20.87 5.78
CA LEU A 151 3.55 -21.05 6.26
C LEU A 151 3.30 -22.45 6.82
N LYS A 152 3.81 -23.50 6.16
CA LYS A 152 3.72 -24.88 6.66
C LYS A 152 4.42 -25.02 8.03
N LYS A 153 5.61 -24.46 8.18
CA LYS A 153 6.37 -24.51 9.44
C LYS A 153 5.70 -23.70 10.56
N ILE A 154 5.11 -22.54 10.24
CA ILE A 154 4.31 -21.74 11.17
C ILE A 154 3.09 -22.53 11.66
N LYS A 155 2.39 -23.23 10.77
CA LYS A 155 1.26 -24.10 11.17
C LYS A 155 1.69 -25.19 12.13
N ILE A 156 2.85 -25.83 11.89
CA ILE A 156 3.42 -26.84 12.79
C ILE A 156 3.78 -26.23 14.15
N ARG A 157 4.45 -25.07 14.17
CA ARG A 157 4.76 -24.31 15.40
C ARG A 157 3.50 -24.05 16.22
N CYS A 158 2.44 -23.51 15.61
CA CYS A 158 1.17 -23.22 16.28
C CYS A 158 0.49 -24.50 16.81
N LYS A 159 0.52 -25.60 16.04
CA LYS A 159 -0.03 -26.89 16.47
C LYS A 159 0.68 -27.41 17.72
N ASN A 160 2.02 -27.34 17.75
CA ASN A 160 2.81 -27.78 18.89
C ASN A 160 2.61 -26.84 20.10
N PHE A 161 2.53 -25.53 19.88
CA PHE A 161 2.21 -24.57 20.94
C PHE A 161 0.85 -24.83 21.58
N LYS A 162 -0.19 -25.12 20.78
CA LYS A 162 -1.52 -25.51 21.28
C LYS A 162 -1.48 -26.79 22.12
N LYS A 163 -0.61 -27.75 21.79
CA LYS A 163 -0.43 -28.97 22.59
C LYS A 163 0.35 -28.68 23.88
N LEU A 164 1.40 -27.86 23.81
CA LEU A 164 2.19 -27.43 24.97
C LEU A 164 1.33 -26.69 26.00
N THR A 165 0.53 -25.71 25.56
CA THR A 165 -0.40 -24.94 26.43
C THR A 165 -1.46 -25.84 27.08
N ARG A 166 -1.82 -26.95 26.44
CA ARG A 166 -2.71 -27.98 27.00
C ARG A 166 -1.96 -29.05 27.83
N LYS A 167 -0.67 -28.87 28.10
CA LYS A 167 0.22 -29.82 28.79
C LYS A 167 0.25 -31.23 28.14
N LYS A 168 0.04 -31.32 26.82
CA LYS A 168 -0.04 -32.58 26.06
C LYS A 168 1.25 -32.97 25.33
N GLU A 169 2.26 -32.10 25.30
CA GLU A 169 3.53 -32.40 24.62
C GLU A 169 4.74 -31.78 25.36
N PRO A 170 5.94 -32.38 25.22
CA PRO A 170 7.17 -31.83 25.76
C PRO A 170 7.56 -30.50 25.09
N ILE A 171 8.12 -29.58 25.89
CA ILE A 171 8.58 -28.25 25.43
C ILE A 171 9.58 -28.30 24.27
N ARG A 172 10.41 -29.36 24.20
CA ARG A 172 11.42 -29.55 23.15
C ARG A 172 10.82 -29.63 21.75
N LYS A 173 9.66 -30.28 21.57
CA LYS A 173 8.97 -30.37 20.26
C LYS A 173 8.51 -29.00 19.78
N TYR A 174 8.04 -28.16 20.70
CA TYR A 174 7.66 -26.79 20.41
C TYR A 174 8.89 -25.93 20.08
N ALA A 175 9.95 -26.01 20.88
CA ALA A 175 11.18 -25.24 20.67
C ALA A 175 11.80 -25.49 19.28
N ASN A 176 11.89 -26.75 18.86
CA ASN A 176 12.39 -27.11 17.53
C ASN A 176 11.51 -26.55 16.41
N ALA A 177 10.18 -26.69 16.53
CA ALA A 177 9.24 -26.14 15.55
C ALA A 177 9.28 -24.61 15.49
N LYS A 178 9.51 -23.94 16.63
CA LYS A 178 9.68 -22.50 16.73
C LYS A 178 10.93 -22.04 15.99
N SER A 179 12.08 -22.65 16.25
CA SER A 179 13.33 -22.33 15.53
C SER A 179 13.16 -22.51 14.03
N ALA A 180 12.69 -23.67 13.59
CA ALA A 180 12.51 -23.97 12.17
C ALA A 180 11.59 -22.97 11.45
N ALA A 181 10.53 -22.51 12.11
CA ALA A 181 9.64 -21.49 11.56
C ALA A 181 10.32 -20.12 11.48
N ILE A 182 11.06 -19.70 12.52
CA ILE A 182 11.82 -18.45 12.53
C ILE A 182 12.86 -18.42 11.41
N ASP A 183 13.61 -19.51 11.24
CA ASP A 183 14.64 -19.61 10.21
C ASP A 183 14.06 -19.53 8.80
N ALA A 184 12.90 -20.16 8.57
CA ALA A 184 12.18 -20.05 7.31
C ALA A 184 11.67 -18.64 7.03
N ILE A 185 11.15 -17.93 8.05
CA ILE A 185 10.73 -16.53 7.91
C ILE A 185 11.93 -15.63 7.59
N LYS A 186 13.07 -15.83 8.25
CA LYS A 186 14.30 -15.09 7.97
C LYS A 186 14.78 -15.32 6.54
N ALA A 187 14.77 -16.58 6.07
CA ALA A 187 15.14 -16.92 4.71
C ALA A 187 14.23 -16.25 3.68
N ASP A 188 12.91 -16.28 3.87
CA ASP A 188 11.95 -15.61 2.99
C ASP A 188 12.18 -14.09 2.95
N ARG A 189 12.42 -13.46 4.12
CA ARG A 189 12.74 -12.02 4.19
C ARG A 189 14.02 -11.67 3.44
N LYS A 190 15.08 -12.46 3.60
CA LYS A 190 16.35 -12.28 2.88
C LYS A 190 16.15 -12.42 1.36
N ALA A 191 15.41 -13.43 0.92
CA ALA A 191 15.10 -13.64 -0.49
C ALA A 191 14.24 -12.50 -1.07
N HIS A 192 13.25 -12.02 -0.33
CA HIS A 192 12.43 -10.88 -0.74
C HIS A 192 13.26 -9.59 -0.85
N HIS A 193 14.13 -9.32 0.13
CA HIS A 193 15.03 -8.18 0.09
C HIS A 193 15.98 -8.24 -1.11
N ALA A 194 16.61 -9.39 -1.37
CA ALA A 194 17.48 -9.57 -2.53
C ALA A 194 16.75 -9.35 -3.87
N LYS A 195 15.52 -9.89 -4.01
CA LYS A 195 14.68 -9.63 -5.19
C LYS A 195 14.33 -8.15 -5.35
N LYS A 196 14.03 -7.48 -4.24
CA LYS A 196 13.74 -6.05 -4.24
C LYS A 196 14.96 -5.23 -4.70
N LEU A 197 16.15 -5.52 -4.17
CA LEU A 197 17.40 -4.87 -4.58
C LEU A 197 17.68 -5.05 -6.07
N LYS A 198 17.49 -6.26 -6.60
CA LYS A 198 17.65 -6.52 -8.04
C LYS A 198 16.68 -5.67 -8.87
N LEU A 199 15.39 -5.64 -8.49
CA LEU A 199 14.39 -4.82 -9.18
C LEU A 199 14.77 -3.33 -9.21
N ILE A 200 15.30 -2.81 -8.10
CA ILE A 200 15.73 -1.41 -7.98
C ILE A 200 16.94 -1.14 -8.87
N ALA A 201 17.92 -2.04 -8.88
CA ALA A 201 19.09 -1.93 -9.76
C ALA A 201 18.67 -1.96 -11.24
N ASP A 202 17.75 -2.85 -11.62
CA ASP A 202 17.20 -2.92 -12.97
C ASP A 202 16.45 -1.63 -13.34
N GLN A 203 15.69 -1.04 -12.41
CA GLN A 203 14.99 0.24 -12.62
C GLN A 203 15.97 1.40 -12.82
N LEU A 204 17.07 1.42 -12.08
CA LEU A 204 18.11 2.43 -12.21
C LEU A 204 18.84 2.32 -13.56
N LEU A 205 19.23 1.11 -13.97
CA LEU A 205 19.93 0.86 -15.22
C LEU A 205 19.06 1.15 -16.46
N ASN A 206 17.76 0.87 -16.38
CA ASN A 206 16.82 1.10 -17.48
C ASN A 206 16.20 2.52 -17.48
N ASN A 207 16.81 3.47 -16.77
CA ASN A 207 16.37 4.87 -16.66
C ASN A 207 14.88 5.02 -16.27
N SER A 208 14.35 4.09 -15.47
CA SER A 208 12.98 4.13 -14.95
C SER A 208 12.90 5.01 -13.70
N SER A 209 13.35 6.27 -13.84
CA SER A 209 13.53 7.24 -12.76
C SER A 209 12.28 7.42 -11.88
N LYS A 210 11.09 7.37 -12.48
CA LYS A 210 9.81 7.45 -11.77
C LYS A 210 9.58 6.31 -10.78
N GLU A 211 9.86 5.07 -11.17
CA GLU A 211 9.66 3.90 -10.30
C GLU A 211 10.74 3.82 -9.22
N TYR A 212 11.98 4.18 -9.57
CA TYR A 212 13.07 4.29 -8.63
C TYR A 212 12.79 5.36 -7.56
N TRP A 213 12.31 6.55 -7.97
CA TRP A 213 11.91 7.62 -7.06
C TRP A 213 10.76 7.21 -6.13
N ARG A 214 9.73 6.53 -6.67
CA ARG A 214 8.66 5.94 -5.85
C ARG A 214 9.19 4.99 -4.79
N TYR A 215 10.18 4.18 -5.14
CA TYR A 215 10.83 3.28 -4.18
C TYR A 215 11.56 4.05 -3.08
N ILE A 216 12.39 5.04 -3.42
CA ILE A 216 13.09 5.89 -2.43
C ILE A 216 12.07 6.53 -1.47
N LYS A 217 11.02 7.16 -2.00
CA LYS A 217 9.97 7.79 -1.20
C LYS A 217 9.30 6.78 -0.25
N SER A 218 9.04 5.56 -0.72
CA SER A 218 8.47 4.49 0.12
C SER A 218 9.37 4.10 1.30
N CYS A 219 10.70 4.21 1.16
CA CYS A 219 11.65 3.92 2.22
C CYS A 219 11.74 5.04 3.26
N THR A 220 11.52 6.29 2.85
CA THR A 220 11.53 7.47 3.75
C THR A 220 10.27 7.62 4.61
N GLY A 221 9.29 6.70 4.50
CA GLY A 221 8.02 6.80 5.22
C GLY A 221 7.06 7.86 4.67
N ASN A 222 7.49 8.65 3.68
CA ASN A 222 6.66 9.57 2.94
C ASN A 222 5.78 8.80 1.94
N THR A 223 4.65 8.29 2.42
CA THR A 223 3.53 7.95 1.53
C THR A 223 3.16 9.17 0.71
N PHE A 224 2.67 8.97 -0.53
CA PHE A 224 2.00 10.03 -1.27
C PHE A 224 0.86 10.57 -0.40
N HIS A 225 1.13 11.59 0.43
CA HIS A 225 0.11 12.56 0.70
C HIS A 225 -0.27 13.06 -0.70
N SER A 226 -1.54 12.90 -1.06
CA SER A 226 -2.11 13.70 -2.13
C SER A 226 -1.62 15.10 -1.87
N VAL A 227 -0.65 15.58 -2.66
CA VAL A 227 -0.31 16.99 -2.68
C VAL A 227 -1.65 17.65 -2.88
N SER A 228 -2.13 18.34 -1.85
CA SER A 228 -3.50 18.83 -1.80
C SER A 228 -3.75 19.53 -3.12
N ASN A 229 -4.59 18.93 -3.97
CA ASN A 229 -4.91 19.46 -5.27
C ASN A 229 -5.90 20.60 -5.08
N GLY A 230 -5.48 21.55 -4.26
CA GLY A 230 -6.25 22.70 -3.83
C GLY A 230 -6.54 23.60 -5.03
N PRO A 231 -7.50 24.50 -4.86
CA PRO A 231 -7.78 25.48 -5.87
C PRO A 231 -6.57 26.39 -6.12
N VAL A 232 -6.41 26.83 -7.36
CA VAL A 232 -5.33 27.74 -7.81
C VAL A 232 -5.97 29.02 -8.32
N TYR A 233 -5.32 30.17 -8.15
CA TYR A 233 -5.78 31.42 -8.73
C TYR A 233 -5.24 31.61 -10.14
N ASP A 234 -6.09 32.08 -11.06
CA ASP A 234 -5.63 32.61 -12.35
C ASP A 234 -5.05 34.04 -12.18
N LEU A 235 -4.62 34.66 -13.29
CA LEU A 235 -4.02 36.00 -13.30
C LEU A 235 -5.00 37.07 -12.84
N GLU A 236 -6.29 36.84 -13.08
CA GLU A 236 -7.42 37.69 -12.69
C GLU A 236 -7.88 37.44 -11.24
N LYS A 237 -7.21 36.53 -10.50
CA LYS A 237 -7.53 36.10 -9.14
C LYS A 237 -8.87 35.37 -8.99
N ASN A 238 -9.35 34.73 -10.04
CA ASN A 238 -10.46 33.78 -9.95
C ASN A 238 -9.97 32.43 -9.42
N LEU A 239 -10.80 31.79 -8.62
CA LEU A 239 -10.49 30.52 -7.99
C LEU A 239 -10.80 29.36 -8.94
N ILE A 240 -9.76 28.64 -9.39
CA ILE A 240 -9.86 27.52 -10.33
C ILE A 240 -9.74 26.19 -9.58
N THR A 241 -10.79 25.37 -9.66
CA THR A 241 -10.86 24.05 -9.02
C THR A 241 -10.66 22.89 -9.99
N GLU A 242 -10.89 23.10 -11.29
CA GLU A 242 -10.81 22.08 -12.35
C GLU A 242 -9.36 21.69 -12.68
N ASN A 243 -9.08 20.40 -12.83
CA ASN A 243 -7.72 19.89 -12.97
C ASN A 243 -7.03 20.29 -14.27
N GLN A 244 -7.76 20.27 -15.39
CA GLN A 244 -7.20 20.60 -16.70
C GLN A 244 -6.71 22.06 -16.72
N ASN A 245 -7.57 22.98 -16.28
CA ASN A 245 -7.28 24.41 -16.25
C ASN A 245 -6.18 24.75 -15.23
N LYS A 246 -6.13 24.04 -14.09
CA LYS A 246 -5.00 24.16 -13.15
C LYS A 246 -3.67 23.80 -13.79
N LEU A 247 -3.63 22.74 -14.62
CA LEU A 247 -2.39 22.35 -15.32
C LEU A 247 -1.97 23.39 -16.34
N GLU A 248 -2.91 24.02 -17.05
CA GLU A 248 -2.63 25.11 -17.98
C GLU A 248 -2.05 26.34 -17.28
N ILE A 249 -2.63 26.74 -16.14
CA ILE A 249 -2.12 27.84 -15.31
C ILE A 249 -0.70 27.55 -14.82
N TRP A 250 -0.45 26.33 -14.32
CA TRP A 250 0.89 25.94 -13.89
C TRP A 250 1.90 25.92 -15.04
N ASN A 251 1.51 25.38 -16.20
CA ASN A 251 2.36 25.38 -17.39
C ASN A 251 2.71 26.80 -17.82
N GLN A 252 1.75 27.71 -17.83
CA GLN A 252 1.98 29.11 -18.18
C GLN A 252 2.92 29.79 -17.16
N HIS A 253 2.65 29.63 -15.86
CA HIS A 253 3.47 30.19 -14.80
C HIS A 253 4.94 29.76 -14.87
N PHE A 254 5.19 28.45 -15.00
CA PHE A 254 6.56 27.95 -15.13
C PHE A 254 7.20 28.27 -16.47
N SER A 255 6.40 28.33 -17.56
CA SER A 255 6.91 28.79 -18.85
C SER A 255 7.38 30.24 -18.78
N ASP A 256 6.66 31.11 -18.09
CA ASP A 256 7.02 32.53 -17.96
C ASP A 256 8.19 32.73 -16.99
N LEU A 257 8.27 31.93 -15.93
CA LEU A 257 9.43 31.87 -15.05
C LEU A 257 10.70 31.45 -15.82
N ALA A 258 10.59 30.45 -16.71
CA ALA A 258 11.71 29.95 -17.52
C ALA A 258 12.14 30.94 -18.62
N LYS A 259 11.22 31.77 -19.13
CA LYS A 259 11.56 32.80 -20.13
C LYS A 259 12.40 33.93 -19.55
N ASP A 260 12.37 34.14 -18.22
CA ASP A 260 13.04 35.24 -17.52
C ASP A 260 12.97 36.56 -18.30
N THR A 261 11.74 37.00 -18.61
CA THR A 261 11.51 38.21 -19.43
C THR A 261 12.11 39.47 -18.82
N THR A 262 12.34 39.46 -17.51
CA THR A 262 12.99 40.54 -16.78
C THR A 262 14.51 40.56 -16.89
N GLY A 263 15.14 39.46 -17.35
CA GLY A 263 16.59 39.28 -17.37
C GLY A 263 17.24 39.23 -16.00
N ASN A 264 16.44 39.15 -14.93
CA ASN A 264 16.89 39.23 -13.56
C ASN A 264 17.77 38.03 -13.18
N SER A 265 17.53 36.86 -13.76
CA SER A 265 18.40 35.69 -13.55
C SER A 265 19.77 35.86 -14.20
N ARG A 266 19.94 36.83 -15.10
CA ARG A 266 21.15 37.09 -15.86
C ARG A 266 21.83 38.41 -15.50
N ASP A 267 21.27 39.20 -14.59
CA ASP A 267 21.81 40.47 -14.12
C ASP A 267 22.78 40.23 -12.93
N PRO A 268 24.10 40.27 -13.15
CA PRO A 268 25.08 39.99 -12.10
C PRO A 268 25.02 41.02 -10.98
N SER A 269 24.70 42.29 -11.29
CA SER A 269 24.65 43.38 -10.31
C SER A 269 23.51 43.18 -9.31
N LYS A 270 22.38 42.61 -9.76
CA LYS A 270 21.27 42.25 -8.89
C LYS A 270 21.64 41.13 -7.92
N TRP A 271 22.32 40.09 -8.40
CA TRP A 271 22.77 38.98 -7.54
C TRP A 271 23.87 39.42 -6.59
N GLN A 272 24.79 40.26 -7.04
CA GLN A 272 25.89 40.79 -6.24
C GLN A 272 25.42 41.75 -5.14
N ALA A 273 24.28 42.44 -5.31
CA ALA A 273 23.67 43.22 -4.23
C ALA A 273 22.92 42.35 -3.19
N LEU A 274 22.49 41.13 -3.58
CA LEU A 274 21.78 40.19 -2.70
C LEU A 274 22.73 39.22 -1.97
N LEU A 275 23.87 38.93 -2.59
CA LEU A 275 24.96 38.15 -2.02
C LEU A 275 25.92 39.14 -1.36
N SER A 276 25.86 39.28 -0.03
CA SER A 276 26.88 40.04 0.69
C SER A 276 28.26 39.47 0.36
N ASP A 277 29.19 40.31 -0.12
CA ASP A 277 30.57 39.93 -0.51
C ASP A 277 31.43 39.37 0.66
N ASP A 278 30.87 39.29 1.87
CA ASP A 278 31.48 38.67 3.06
C ASP A 278 31.38 37.12 3.02
N SER A 279 31.46 36.48 1.85
CA SER A 279 31.60 35.02 1.82
C SER A 279 33.05 34.66 2.10
N ASP A 280 33.37 34.50 3.38
CA ASP A 280 34.61 33.87 3.80
C ASP A 280 34.75 32.53 3.08
N TYR A 281 35.94 32.29 2.52
CA TYR A 281 36.30 30.98 1.99
C TYR A 281 36.07 29.93 3.08
N TYR A 282 35.26 28.91 2.79
CA TYR A 282 34.91 27.85 3.73
C TYR A 282 35.85 26.64 3.53
N PRO A 283 37.01 26.56 4.23
CA PRO A 283 37.98 25.47 4.06
C PRO A 283 37.39 24.09 4.43
N GLU A 284 36.28 24.04 5.15
CA GLU A 284 35.50 22.82 5.37
C GLU A 284 35.01 22.18 4.06
N CYS A 285 34.86 22.95 2.97
CA CYS A 285 34.50 22.42 1.65
C CYS A 285 35.62 21.61 0.98
N ASP A 286 36.87 21.79 1.40
CA ASP A 286 38.02 21.00 0.91
C ASP A 286 38.19 19.66 1.64
N GLN A 287 37.43 19.45 2.73
CA GLN A 287 37.49 18.22 3.49
C GLN A 287 36.72 17.10 2.80
N SER A 288 37.21 15.87 2.92
CA SER A 288 36.53 14.70 2.37
C SER A 288 35.21 14.45 3.10
N ILE A 289 34.10 14.48 2.36
CA ILE A 289 32.74 14.28 2.90
C ILE A 289 32.63 12.89 3.55
N SER A 290 32.20 12.85 4.81
CA SER A 290 31.93 11.60 5.52
C SER A 290 30.47 11.18 5.41
N TRP A 291 30.19 9.90 5.69
CA TRP A 291 28.82 9.38 5.71
C TRP A 291 27.93 10.03 6.79
N ALA A 292 28.54 10.50 7.88
CA ALA A 292 27.83 11.21 8.94
C ALA A 292 27.35 12.59 8.45
N ASP A 293 28.17 13.28 7.65
CA ASP A 293 27.85 14.61 7.10
C ASP A 293 26.68 14.51 6.12
N ILE A 294 26.69 13.49 5.25
CA ILE A 294 25.58 13.19 4.33
C ILE A 294 24.28 12.94 5.09
N THR A 295 24.35 12.17 6.17
CA THR A 295 23.15 11.81 6.95
C THR A 295 22.59 13.03 7.68
N THR A 296 23.45 13.90 8.22
CA THR A 296 23.06 15.14 8.89
C THR A 296 22.43 16.12 7.91
N ALA A 297 23.07 16.36 6.76
CA ALA A 297 22.54 17.25 5.72
C ALA A 297 21.15 16.79 5.21
N LEU A 298 20.96 15.48 5.02
CA LEU A 298 19.66 14.92 4.62
C LEU A 298 18.57 15.11 5.68
N ASN A 299 18.92 15.12 6.97
CA ASN A 299 17.96 15.35 8.05
C ASN A 299 17.58 16.83 8.16
N ASP A 300 18.52 17.74 7.86
CA ASP A 300 18.32 19.18 7.97
C ASP A 300 17.65 19.79 6.72
N THR A 301 17.54 19.04 5.63
CA THR A 301 16.90 19.52 4.41
C THR A 301 15.39 19.76 4.64
N PRO A 302 14.86 20.96 4.34
CA PRO A 302 13.43 21.25 4.51
C PRO A 302 12.56 20.31 3.67
N ASN A 303 11.57 19.71 4.30
CA ASN A 303 10.65 18.80 3.63
C ASN A 303 9.88 19.51 2.48
N ASN A 304 9.86 18.89 1.29
CA ASN A 304 9.06 19.24 0.10
C ASN A 304 9.61 20.24 -0.93
N LYS A 305 10.94 20.45 -1.05
CA LYS A 305 11.48 21.04 -2.28
C LYS A 305 11.66 19.99 -3.39
N ALA A 306 11.43 20.42 -4.64
CA ALA A 306 11.74 19.61 -5.81
C ALA A 306 13.26 19.60 -6.03
N PRO A 307 13.86 18.46 -6.43
CA PRO A 307 15.29 18.41 -6.71
C PRO A 307 15.67 19.39 -7.82
N GLY A 308 16.87 19.98 -7.68
CA GLY A 308 17.47 20.83 -8.70
C GLY A 308 17.73 20.08 -10.01
N ALA A 309 18.17 20.81 -11.04
CA ALA A 309 18.44 20.24 -12.37
C ALA A 309 19.59 19.20 -12.38
N ASP A 310 20.40 19.16 -11.32
CA ASP A 310 21.47 18.21 -11.04
C ASP A 310 21.01 16.96 -10.26
N GLY A 311 19.74 16.91 -9.82
CA GLY A 311 19.13 15.73 -9.20
C GLY A 311 19.44 15.56 -7.70
N VAL A 312 20.02 16.57 -7.04
CA VAL A 312 20.19 16.60 -5.57
C VAL A 312 19.05 17.46 -4.97
N PRO A 313 18.50 17.10 -3.79
CA PRO A 313 17.41 17.87 -3.14
C PRO A 313 17.74 19.35 -2.90
#